data_AF-A0A7Y5SP93-F1
#
_entry.id   AF-A0A7Y5SP93-F1
#
_cell.length_a   1.000
_cell.length_b   1.000
_cell.length_c   1.000
_cell.angle_alpha   90.00
_cell.angle_beta   90.00
_cell.angle_gamma   90.00
#
_symmetry.space_group_name_H-M   'P 1'
#
loop_
_entity.id
_entity.type
_entity.pdbx_description
1 polymer ?
#
loop_
_entity_poly.entity_id
_entity_poly.type
_entity_poly.pdbx_seq_one_letter_code
_entity_poly.pdbx_strand_id
1 'polypeptide(L)'
;MISSTRNPSPVNVESGPPQAAVPADRLACELVSRLSQSLREEGIAYCHWKSNNALDRSVRGENDLDLLVAPADAPRFAAILGRLGFRRAVAPPERQLPGVEDFFGYEPRADRLIHVHAHYQLVLGHDLTKNIRLPIERQYLESAVQGKWFPVPAPEYEYLVFVIRMALKHLTWDAVLWREGVLKAKERAELAALEAQIDDDRVAEALKRDLPYLDPAVFHECADSLQPGASLRRRIRAGRRLSAGLGADGRLPAPVEAWLKWWRRIVLAIRRRLFGVSSKYSLATGGAVVAIMGGDGAGKSTAIDALYSWLSKDLRTAKIHMGKPAWSWTTKFVRSILKTGNWLGLYPVEASFEKTLLQKSAVSPAYPWLLREVCRARDRYRTYAKARRLAAQGGLVILDRFPHALVHLMDGPQTERFLARLSDSPERGQWIRTQPTSRLARALVPLEESYYRRIAPPELLIVLRVDPEIAVRRKTGEDSASVRQRCGEIWEADWESTRAHVIDASLPPAEVLSQIKSLLWLRP
;
A
#
# COMPACT_ATOMS: atom_id res chain seq x y z
N MET A 1 -14.46 55.95 32.42
CA MET A 1 -14.32 56.04 30.95
C MET A 1 -12.83 56.05 30.65
N ILE A 2 -12.31 54.88 30.28
CA ILE A 2 -10.95 54.45 30.61
C ILE A 2 -10.11 54.32 29.34
N SER A 3 -9.02 55.10 29.34
CA SER A 3 -7.67 54.82 28.85
C SER A 3 -7.49 53.95 27.60
N SER A 4 -6.99 54.62 26.56
CA SER A 4 -6.17 54.09 25.47
C SER A 4 -5.24 52.95 25.91
N THR A 5 -5.41 51.78 25.29
CA THR A 5 -4.60 50.59 25.46
C THR A 5 -3.33 50.69 24.61
N ARG A 6 -2.18 50.87 25.29
CA ARG A 6 -0.85 50.61 24.73
C ARG A 6 -0.66 49.10 24.62
N ASN A 7 -0.31 48.61 23.43
CA ASN A 7 0.18 47.24 23.23
C ASN A 7 1.50 47.02 24.01
N PRO A 8 1.63 45.93 24.78
CA PRO A 8 2.93 45.48 25.27
C PRO A 8 3.68 44.72 24.17
N SER A 9 4.96 45.05 24.03
CA SER A 9 5.95 44.40 23.15
C SER A 9 6.03 42.88 23.40
N PRO A 10 6.25 42.05 22.36
CA PRO A 10 6.46 40.63 22.56
C PRO A 10 7.82 40.36 23.22
N VAL A 11 7.78 39.53 24.25
CA VAL A 11 8.92 38.99 24.98
C VAL A 11 9.79 38.18 24.02
N ASN A 12 11.08 38.52 23.95
CA ASN A 12 12.12 37.73 23.29
C ASN A 12 12.21 36.36 23.98
N VAL A 13 11.78 35.31 23.28
CA VAL A 13 12.15 33.94 23.62
C VAL A 13 13.53 33.71 23.01
N GLU A 14 14.55 33.66 23.85
CA GLU A 14 15.91 33.28 23.47
C GLU A 14 15.89 31.94 22.74
N SER A 15 16.16 31.98 21.44
CA SER A 15 16.44 30.81 20.63
C SER A 15 17.74 30.19 21.13
N GLY A 16 17.64 29.04 21.81
CA GLY A 16 18.79 28.20 22.11
C GLY A 16 19.61 27.91 20.84
N PRO A 17 20.92 27.68 20.96
CA PRO A 17 21.80 27.55 19.82
C PRO A 17 21.28 26.46 18.89
N PRO A 18 21.27 26.67 17.56
CA PRO A 18 20.86 25.65 16.63
C PRO A 18 21.71 24.41 16.89
N GLN A 19 21.05 23.33 17.35
CA GLN A 19 21.65 22.00 17.31
C GLN A 19 22.17 21.82 15.90
N ALA A 20 23.50 21.68 15.78
CA ALA A 20 24.19 21.50 14.53
C ALA A 20 23.49 20.38 13.76
N ALA A 21 22.75 20.77 12.72
CA ALA A 21 22.19 19.83 11.78
C ALA A 21 23.37 19.08 11.18
N VAL A 22 23.49 17.81 11.52
CA VAL A 22 24.38 16.86 10.86
C VAL A 22 24.16 17.04 9.35
N PRO A 23 25.21 17.28 8.55
CA PRO A 23 25.03 17.57 7.13
C PRO A 23 24.36 16.38 6.45
N ALA A 24 23.21 16.64 5.83
CA ALA A 24 22.45 15.70 5.02
C ALA A 24 23.16 15.44 3.68
N ASP A 25 24.39 14.92 3.76
CA ASP A 25 25.14 14.51 2.58
C ASP A 25 24.68 13.12 2.13
N ARG A 26 23.86 13.11 1.06
CA ARG A 26 24.14 12.41 -0.21
C ARG A 26 24.56 10.92 -0.16
N LEU A 27 24.13 10.13 0.80
CA LEU A 27 24.42 8.68 0.82
C LEU A 27 23.28 7.89 0.16
N ALA A 28 23.67 6.93 -0.68
CA ALA A 28 22.77 5.96 -1.28
C ALA A 28 22.00 5.19 -0.20
N CYS A 29 20.77 4.73 -0.52
CA CYS A 29 20.07 3.81 0.36
C CYS A 29 20.93 2.56 0.59
N GLU A 30 20.99 2.09 1.84
CA GLU A 30 21.81 0.94 2.23
C GLU A 30 21.34 -0.32 1.48
N LEU A 31 20.01 -0.51 1.39
CA LEU A 31 19.41 -1.61 0.65
C LEU A 31 19.81 -1.60 -0.84
N VAL A 32 19.86 -0.43 -1.47
CA VAL A 32 20.25 -0.28 -2.88
C VAL A 32 21.75 -0.54 -3.07
N SER A 33 22.58 -0.08 -2.13
CA SER A 33 24.02 -0.32 -2.14
C SER A 33 24.32 -1.82 -2.00
N ARG A 34 23.65 -2.50 -1.06
CA ARG A 34 23.75 -3.95 -0.88
C ARG A 34 23.26 -4.72 -2.10
N LEU A 35 22.19 -4.26 -2.75
CA LEU A 35 21.72 -4.84 -4.00
C LEU A 35 22.80 -4.75 -5.09
N SER A 36 23.34 -3.55 -5.34
CA SER A 36 24.39 -3.37 -6.36
C SER A 36 25.62 -4.24 -6.08
N GLN A 37 26.07 -4.28 -4.82
CA GLN A 37 27.19 -5.13 -4.41
C GLN A 37 26.91 -6.62 -4.66
N SER A 38 25.75 -7.13 -4.23
CA SER A 38 25.41 -8.56 -4.37
C SER A 38 25.28 -8.96 -5.85
N LEU A 39 24.70 -8.10 -6.69
CA LEU A 39 24.59 -8.34 -8.13
C LEU A 39 25.97 -8.43 -8.80
N ARG A 40 26.91 -7.58 -8.37
CA ARG A 40 28.29 -7.58 -8.87
C ARG A 40 29.06 -8.81 -8.42
N GLU A 41 29.01 -9.14 -7.13
CA GLU A 41 29.72 -10.28 -6.55
C GLU A 41 29.27 -11.61 -7.15
N GLU A 42 27.97 -11.72 -7.46
CA GLU A 42 27.41 -12.90 -8.12
C GLU A 42 27.51 -12.83 -9.65
N GLY A 43 28.09 -11.78 -10.23
CA GLY A 43 28.29 -11.67 -11.68
C GLY A 43 27.00 -11.74 -12.48
N ILE A 44 25.94 -11.06 -12.02
CA ILE A 44 24.69 -10.92 -12.77
C ILE A 44 24.93 -10.00 -13.97
N ALA A 45 24.44 -10.38 -15.15
CA ALA A 45 24.43 -9.49 -16.31
C ALA A 45 23.22 -8.56 -16.27
N TYR A 46 23.44 -7.29 -15.90
CA TYR A 46 22.38 -6.29 -15.76
C TYR A 46 22.88 -4.87 -16.01
N CYS A 47 21.96 -3.94 -16.28
CA CYS A 47 22.23 -2.51 -16.29
C CYS A 47 21.00 -1.71 -15.82
N HIS A 48 21.20 -0.46 -15.40
CA HIS A 48 20.12 0.49 -15.27
C HIS A 48 19.79 1.08 -16.65
N TRP A 49 18.61 0.78 -17.18
CA TRP A 49 18.40 0.86 -18.64
C TRP A 49 17.74 2.15 -19.13
N LYS A 50 17.33 3.06 -18.25
CA LYS A 50 16.71 4.33 -18.70
C LYS A 50 16.81 5.45 -17.69
N SER A 51 16.73 6.68 -18.19
CA SER A 51 16.72 7.88 -17.36
C SER A 51 17.94 7.94 -16.44
N ASN A 52 19.11 7.59 -17.00
CA ASN A 52 20.38 7.50 -16.27
C ASN A 52 20.84 8.86 -15.73
N ASN A 53 20.40 9.96 -16.34
CA ASN A 53 20.56 11.32 -15.82
C ASN A 53 19.95 11.56 -14.42
N ALA A 54 19.01 10.71 -14.00
CA ALA A 54 18.33 10.79 -12.72
C ALA A 54 18.66 9.61 -11.78
N LEU A 55 19.70 8.83 -12.09
CA LEU A 55 20.06 7.62 -11.36
C LEU A 55 20.30 7.88 -9.85
N ASP A 56 20.91 9.01 -9.50
CA ASP A 56 21.12 9.39 -8.09
C ASP A 56 19.80 9.53 -7.31
N ARG A 57 18.67 9.81 -7.97
CA ARG A 57 17.34 9.84 -7.32
C ARG A 57 16.83 8.42 -7.06
N SER A 58 17.00 7.50 -8.01
CA SER A 58 16.64 6.09 -7.82
C SER A 58 17.48 5.43 -6.73
N VAL A 59 18.78 5.76 -6.66
CA VAL A 59 19.70 5.28 -5.63
C VAL A 59 19.34 5.76 -4.22
N ARG A 60 18.67 6.92 -4.12
CA ARG A 60 18.09 7.47 -2.87
C ARG A 60 16.66 6.99 -2.59
N GLY A 61 16.12 6.08 -3.41
CA GLY A 61 14.75 5.59 -3.28
C GLY A 61 13.68 6.65 -3.53
N GLU A 62 14.00 7.72 -4.26
CA GLU A 62 13.02 8.74 -4.68
C GLU A 62 12.28 8.38 -5.97
N ASN A 63 12.87 7.47 -6.75
CA ASN A 63 12.36 6.94 -8.00
C ASN A 63 12.56 5.43 -8.01
N ASP A 64 11.90 4.76 -8.95
CA ASP A 64 12.05 3.33 -9.20
C ASP A 64 13.46 3.02 -9.74
N LEU A 65 13.94 1.81 -9.44
CA LEU A 65 15.13 1.22 -10.05
C LEU A 65 14.71 0.39 -11.26
N ASP A 66 14.92 0.94 -12.45
CA ASP A 66 14.60 0.27 -13.70
C ASP A 66 15.82 -0.52 -14.20
N LEU A 67 15.85 -1.81 -13.89
CA LEU A 67 16.97 -2.70 -14.22
C LEU A 67 16.61 -3.58 -15.41
N LEU A 68 17.44 -3.60 -16.45
CA LEU A 68 17.41 -4.64 -17.47
C LEU A 68 18.36 -5.75 -17.03
N VAL A 69 17.86 -6.99 -16.98
CA VAL A 69 18.60 -8.18 -16.53
C VAL A 69 18.57 -9.21 -17.64
N ALA A 70 19.70 -9.87 -17.88
CA ALA A 70 19.77 -10.97 -18.84
C ALA A 70 18.75 -12.07 -18.46
N PRO A 71 17.94 -12.59 -19.40
CA PRO A 71 16.95 -13.62 -19.10
C PRO A 71 17.53 -14.87 -18.43
N ALA A 72 18.78 -15.23 -18.75
CA ALA A 72 19.48 -16.37 -18.16
C ALA A 72 19.75 -16.19 -16.65
N ASP A 73 19.90 -14.95 -16.18
CA ASP A 73 20.18 -14.63 -14.77
C ASP A 73 18.91 -14.36 -13.97
N ALA A 74 17.72 -14.33 -14.59
CA ALA A 74 16.47 -14.00 -13.92
C ALA A 74 16.21 -14.79 -12.61
N PRO A 75 16.42 -16.12 -12.54
CA PRO A 75 16.24 -16.87 -11.30
C PRO A 75 17.23 -16.47 -10.20
N ARG A 76 18.49 -16.21 -10.56
CA ARG A 76 19.56 -15.82 -9.64
C ARG A 76 19.32 -14.41 -9.11
N PHE A 77 18.93 -13.49 -10.00
CA PHE A 77 18.52 -12.13 -9.67
C PHE A 77 17.35 -12.09 -8.69
N ALA A 78 16.29 -12.87 -8.94
CA ALA A 78 15.16 -12.97 -8.02
C ALA A 78 15.56 -13.55 -6.65
N ALA A 79 16.50 -14.51 -6.63
CA ALA A 79 17.02 -15.07 -5.38
C ALA A 79 17.82 -14.04 -4.56
N ILE A 80 18.64 -13.21 -5.21
CA ILE A 80 19.38 -12.09 -4.56
C ILE A 80 18.39 -11.11 -3.93
N LEU A 81 17.37 -10.68 -4.69
CA LEU A 81 16.31 -9.80 -4.19
C LEU A 81 15.61 -10.40 -2.97
N GLY A 82 15.25 -11.69 -3.02
CA GLY A 82 14.66 -12.40 -1.89
C GLY A 82 15.55 -12.39 -0.64
N ARG A 83 16.86 -12.65 -0.78
CA ARG A 83 17.82 -12.61 0.34
C ARG A 83 17.96 -11.23 0.96
N LEU A 84 17.80 -10.18 0.17
CA LEU A 84 17.83 -8.78 0.63
C LEU A 84 16.48 -8.30 1.20
N GLY A 85 15.47 -9.16 1.27
CA GLY A 85 14.15 -8.83 1.83
C GLY A 85 13.22 -8.11 0.85
N PHE A 86 13.53 -8.14 -0.45
CA PHE A 86 12.58 -7.70 -1.47
C PHE A 86 11.47 -8.73 -1.64
N ARG A 87 10.26 -8.24 -1.89
CA ARG A 87 9.04 -9.02 -2.08
C ARG A 87 8.52 -8.79 -3.49
N ARG A 88 8.36 -9.88 -4.24
CA ARG A 88 7.75 -9.81 -5.56
C ARG A 88 6.31 -9.35 -5.45
N ALA A 89 5.96 -8.36 -6.25
CA ALA A 89 4.62 -7.84 -6.38
C ALA A 89 4.11 -8.02 -7.81
N VAL A 90 2.79 -8.02 -7.93
CA VAL A 90 2.07 -8.22 -9.18
C VAL A 90 1.36 -6.92 -9.48
N ALA A 91 1.71 -6.33 -10.62
CA ALA A 91 1.02 -5.18 -11.16
C ALA A 91 -0.47 -5.51 -11.37
N PRO A 92 -1.37 -4.52 -11.28
CA PRO A 92 -2.76 -4.72 -11.64
C PRO A 92 -2.89 -5.12 -13.13
N PRO A 93 -3.92 -5.89 -13.53
CA PRO A 93 -3.98 -6.55 -14.84
C PRO A 93 -3.80 -5.60 -16.03
N GLU A 94 -4.27 -4.35 -15.93
CA GLU A 94 -4.09 -3.34 -16.98
C GLU A 94 -2.63 -2.89 -17.21
N ARG A 95 -1.74 -3.11 -16.24
CA ARG A 95 -0.33 -2.70 -16.24
C ARG A 95 0.66 -3.86 -16.35
N GLN A 96 0.20 -5.11 -16.27
CA GLN A 96 1.09 -6.26 -16.38
C GLN A 96 1.72 -6.33 -17.77
N LEU A 97 3.04 -6.53 -17.80
CA LEU A 97 3.83 -6.65 -19.02
C LEU A 97 4.59 -7.99 -18.99
N PRO A 98 4.71 -8.67 -20.13
CA PRO A 98 5.54 -9.87 -20.22
C PRO A 98 7.01 -9.49 -20.07
N GLY A 99 7.79 -10.38 -19.45
CA GLY A 99 9.22 -10.13 -19.23
C GLY A 99 9.48 -8.96 -18.29
N VAL A 100 8.53 -8.57 -17.44
CA VAL A 100 8.69 -7.53 -16.43
C VAL A 100 8.18 -8.06 -15.09
N GLU A 101 8.98 -7.88 -14.04
CA GLU A 101 8.63 -8.20 -12.66
C GLU A 101 8.85 -6.99 -11.75
N ASP A 102 7.97 -6.82 -10.77
CA ASP A 102 8.03 -5.74 -9.79
C ASP A 102 8.44 -6.30 -8.43
N PHE A 103 9.39 -5.66 -7.76
CA PHE A 103 9.84 -6.05 -6.43
C PHE A 103 9.89 -4.83 -5.51
N PHE A 104 9.35 -4.96 -4.30
CA PHE A 104 9.43 -3.91 -3.28
C PHE A 104 10.37 -4.33 -2.17
N GLY A 105 11.12 -3.40 -1.59
CA GLY A 105 11.92 -3.60 -0.38
C GLY A 105 11.78 -2.41 0.56
N TYR A 106 11.84 -2.61 1.87
CA TYR A 106 11.77 -1.51 2.84
C TYR A 106 13.17 -1.08 3.28
N GLU A 107 13.46 0.21 3.15
CA GLU A 107 14.67 0.86 3.67
C GLU A 107 14.32 1.62 4.97
N PRO A 108 14.67 1.09 6.16
CA PRO A 108 14.31 1.69 7.44
C PRO A 108 14.92 3.08 7.66
N ARG A 109 16.18 3.30 7.23
CA ARG A 109 16.88 4.57 7.49
C ARG A 109 16.27 5.74 6.72
N ALA A 110 15.82 5.48 5.49
CA ALA A 110 15.16 6.46 4.65
C ALA A 110 13.64 6.49 4.84
N ASP A 111 13.08 5.54 5.60
CA ASP A 111 11.66 5.26 5.78
C ASP A 111 10.87 5.19 4.45
N ARG A 112 11.39 4.40 3.50
CA ARG A 112 10.88 4.32 2.12
C ARG A 112 10.76 2.89 1.61
N LEU A 113 9.78 2.68 0.74
CA LEU A 113 9.73 1.49 -0.10
C LEU A 113 10.56 1.75 -1.36
N ILE A 114 11.53 0.88 -1.60
CA ILE A 114 12.34 0.84 -2.81
C ILE A 114 11.63 -0.09 -3.79
N HIS A 115 11.30 0.44 -4.97
CA HIS A 115 10.71 -0.33 -6.05
C HIS A 115 11.79 -0.68 -7.08
N VAL A 116 12.00 -1.98 -7.30
CA VAL A 116 12.83 -2.51 -8.38
C VAL A 116 11.89 -3.02 -9.47
N HIS A 117 11.96 -2.36 -10.62
CA HIS A 117 11.23 -2.73 -11.82
C HIS A 117 12.19 -3.49 -12.72
N ALA A 118 12.12 -4.81 -12.66
CA ALA A 118 13.04 -5.71 -13.35
C ALA A 118 12.51 -6.06 -14.74
N HIS A 119 13.25 -5.66 -15.76
CA HIS A 119 12.97 -5.95 -17.17
C HIS A 119 13.88 -7.09 -17.62
N TYR A 120 13.29 -8.09 -18.25
CA TYR A 120 13.98 -9.15 -18.97
C TYR A 120 13.77 -9.02 -20.48
N GLN A 121 12.87 -8.12 -20.89
CA GLN A 121 12.58 -7.77 -22.28
C GLN A 121 12.43 -6.25 -22.40
N LEU A 122 12.91 -5.67 -23.51
CA LEU A 122 12.75 -4.24 -23.78
C LEU A 122 11.37 -3.98 -24.40
N VAL A 123 10.34 -3.95 -23.56
CA VAL A 123 8.96 -3.71 -23.99
C VAL A 123 8.64 -2.21 -24.03
N LEU A 124 8.49 -1.68 -25.23
CA LEU A 124 8.32 -0.26 -25.54
C LEU A 124 6.92 0.07 -26.09
N GLY A 125 6.62 1.37 -26.13
CA GLY A 125 5.42 1.92 -26.74
C GLY A 125 4.57 2.75 -25.79
N HIS A 126 3.34 3.01 -26.21
CA HIS A 126 2.38 3.78 -25.43
C HIS A 126 2.09 3.12 -24.07
N ASP A 127 1.93 3.92 -23.01
CA ASP A 127 1.68 3.46 -21.63
C ASP A 127 0.43 2.61 -21.44
N LEU A 128 -0.45 2.54 -22.44
CA LEU A 128 -1.68 1.76 -22.40
C LEU A 128 -1.52 0.36 -22.98
N THR A 129 -0.49 0.10 -23.78
CA THR A 129 -0.33 -1.16 -24.51
C THR A 129 1.08 -1.72 -24.45
N LYS A 130 2.10 -0.85 -24.53
CA LYS A 130 3.53 -1.22 -24.60
C LYS A 130 3.75 -2.35 -25.61
N ASN A 131 3.38 -2.14 -26.88
CA ASN A 131 3.18 -3.23 -27.82
C ASN A 131 4.47 -3.82 -28.40
N ILE A 132 5.56 -3.05 -28.47
CA ILE A 132 6.77 -3.42 -29.20
C ILE A 132 7.79 -4.05 -28.25
N ARG A 133 8.39 -5.19 -28.62
CA ARG A 133 9.58 -5.72 -27.94
C ARG A 133 10.80 -5.47 -28.82
N LEU A 134 11.76 -4.68 -28.35
CA LEU A 134 12.98 -4.43 -29.11
C LEU A 134 14.03 -5.53 -28.85
N PRO A 135 14.41 -6.37 -29.83
CA PRO A 135 15.21 -7.57 -29.62
C PRO A 135 16.72 -7.29 -29.53
N ILE A 136 17.12 -6.22 -28.84
CA ILE A 136 18.52 -5.80 -28.67
C ILE A 136 19.00 -5.94 -27.23
N GLU A 137 18.27 -6.67 -26.38
CA GLU A 137 18.54 -6.74 -24.93
C GLU A 137 19.96 -7.21 -24.63
N ARG A 138 20.49 -8.14 -25.43
CA ARG A 138 21.86 -8.66 -25.30
C ARG A 138 22.90 -7.57 -25.59
N GLN A 139 22.80 -6.93 -26.76
CA GLN A 139 23.73 -5.89 -27.18
C GLN A 139 23.68 -4.67 -26.26
N TYR A 140 22.48 -4.35 -25.78
CA TYR A 140 22.27 -3.30 -24.79
C TYR A 140 23.05 -3.58 -23.49
N LEU A 141 22.97 -4.81 -22.98
CA LEU A 141 23.70 -5.26 -21.79
C LEU A 141 25.22 -5.35 -22.04
N GLU A 142 25.64 -5.86 -23.19
CA GLU A 142 27.06 -5.97 -23.57
C GLU A 142 27.72 -4.59 -23.72
N SER A 143 26.95 -3.56 -24.09
CA SER A 143 27.42 -2.17 -24.15
C SER A 143 27.59 -1.51 -22.78
N ALA A 144 27.07 -2.12 -21.71
CA ALA A 144 26.99 -1.47 -20.42
C ALA A 144 28.36 -1.39 -19.73
N VAL A 145 28.69 -0.20 -19.26
CA VAL A 145 29.92 0.08 -18.52
C VAL A 145 29.56 0.39 -17.06
N GLN A 146 30.40 -0.07 -16.12
CA GLN A 146 30.20 0.20 -14.71
C GLN A 146 30.24 1.70 -14.42
N GLY A 147 29.08 2.27 -14.08
CA GLY A 147 28.97 3.63 -13.58
C GLY A 147 29.22 3.71 -12.06
N LYS A 148 28.89 4.88 -11.47
CA LYS A 148 29.07 5.13 -10.03
C LYS A 148 28.37 4.11 -9.13
N TRP A 149 27.13 3.75 -9.47
CA TRP A 149 26.27 2.88 -8.64
C TRP A 149 25.89 1.58 -9.35
N PHE A 150 25.61 1.66 -10.65
CA PHE A 150 25.14 0.55 -11.47
C PHE A 150 25.82 0.60 -12.83
N PRO A 151 25.92 -0.54 -13.55
CA PRO A 151 26.24 -0.53 -14.97
C PRO A 151 25.19 0.27 -15.74
N VAL A 152 25.66 1.09 -16.67
CA VAL A 152 24.83 1.96 -17.51
C VAL A 152 25.19 1.64 -18.97
N PRO A 153 24.20 1.47 -19.87
CA PRO A 153 24.43 1.21 -21.30
C PRO A 153 25.27 2.32 -21.95
N ALA A 154 25.90 2.01 -23.09
CA ALA A 154 26.59 3.04 -23.86
C ALA A 154 25.60 4.13 -24.33
N PRO A 155 26.01 5.41 -24.38
CA PRO A 155 25.14 6.52 -24.75
C PRO A 155 24.38 6.31 -26.07
N GLU A 156 25.02 5.67 -27.04
CA GLU A 156 24.45 5.38 -28.36
C GLU A 156 23.24 4.43 -28.26
N TYR A 157 23.34 3.38 -27.43
CA TYR A 157 22.22 2.47 -27.17
C TYR A 157 21.12 3.12 -26.36
N GLU A 158 21.48 3.91 -25.33
CA GLU A 158 20.49 4.66 -24.56
C GLU A 158 19.72 5.62 -25.46
N TYR A 159 20.40 6.32 -26.37
CA TYR A 159 19.79 7.20 -27.35
C TYR A 159 18.87 6.47 -28.33
N LEU A 160 19.33 5.36 -28.94
CA LEU A 160 18.50 4.54 -29.84
C LEU A 160 17.18 4.12 -29.17
N VAL A 161 17.27 3.52 -27.98
CA VAL A 161 16.10 3.08 -27.23
C VAL A 161 15.23 4.25 -26.80
N PHE A 162 15.84 5.37 -26.39
CA PHE A 162 15.12 6.58 -26.00
C PHE A 162 14.29 7.14 -27.15
N VAL A 163 14.90 7.35 -28.32
CA VAL A 163 14.22 7.89 -29.51
C VAL A 163 13.08 6.99 -29.93
N ILE A 164 13.31 5.68 -30.05
CA ILE A 164 12.25 4.71 -30.40
C ILE A 164 11.11 4.76 -29.38
N ARG A 165 11.44 4.73 -28.08
CA ARG A 165 10.45 4.76 -27.00
C ARG A 165 9.61 6.03 -27.01
N MET A 166 10.23 7.19 -27.18
CA MET A 166 9.53 8.48 -27.23
C MET A 166 8.72 8.62 -28.50
N ALA A 167 9.23 8.16 -29.64
CA ALA A 167 8.51 8.16 -30.90
C ALA A 167 7.21 7.34 -30.82
N LEU A 168 7.29 6.10 -30.31
CA LEU A 168 6.12 5.23 -30.12
C LEU A 168 5.13 5.75 -29.07
N LYS A 169 5.57 6.63 -28.16
CA LYS A 169 4.74 7.23 -27.11
C LYS A 169 4.08 8.54 -27.53
N HIS A 170 4.77 9.39 -28.28
CA HIS A 170 4.36 10.78 -28.52
C HIS A 170 4.07 11.11 -29.99
N LEU A 171 4.56 10.31 -30.95
CA LEU A 171 4.37 10.59 -32.39
C LEU A 171 3.18 9.85 -32.99
N THR A 172 2.36 9.19 -32.18
CA THR A 172 1.13 8.53 -32.65
C THR A 172 -0.02 9.53 -32.78
N TRP A 173 -0.91 9.29 -33.73
CA TRP A 173 -2.06 10.15 -34.00
C TRP A 173 -2.95 10.34 -32.76
N ASP A 174 -3.09 9.28 -31.96
CA ASP A 174 -3.91 9.30 -30.76
C ASP A 174 -3.21 10.09 -29.65
N ALA A 175 -1.91 9.95 -29.43
CA ALA A 175 -1.17 10.77 -28.47
C ALA A 175 -1.33 12.27 -28.78
N VAL A 176 -1.26 12.64 -30.06
CA VAL A 176 -1.54 14.02 -30.50
C VAL A 176 -2.96 14.44 -30.15
N LEU A 177 -3.97 13.66 -30.53
CA LEU A 177 -5.38 13.97 -30.30
C LEU A 177 -5.65 14.23 -28.81
N TRP A 178 -4.98 13.49 -27.93
CA TRP A 178 -5.13 13.57 -26.48
C TRP A 178 -4.15 14.54 -25.79
N ARG A 179 -3.47 15.42 -26.54
CA ARG A 179 -2.46 16.39 -26.03
C ARG A 179 -1.28 15.75 -25.29
N GLU A 180 -1.07 14.46 -25.48
CA GLU A 180 0.11 13.71 -25.00
C GLU A 180 1.22 13.69 -26.04
N GLY A 181 0.98 14.20 -27.24
CA GLY A 181 1.96 14.24 -28.32
C GLY A 181 3.00 15.33 -28.16
N VAL A 182 3.51 15.66 -26.97
CA VAL A 182 4.63 16.59 -26.79
C VAL A 182 5.49 16.05 -25.64
N LEU A 183 6.82 16.06 -25.82
CA LEU A 183 7.75 15.69 -24.74
C LEU A 183 7.59 16.61 -23.55
N LYS A 184 7.55 16.03 -22.35
CA LYS A 184 7.60 16.75 -21.08
C LYS A 184 8.98 17.37 -20.89
N ALA A 185 9.09 18.39 -20.04
CA ALA A 185 10.36 19.09 -19.79
C ALA A 185 11.51 18.14 -19.38
N LYS A 186 11.21 17.13 -18.55
CA LYS A 186 12.19 16.10 -18.14
C LYS A 186 12.65 15.23 -19.31
N GLU A 187 11.72 14.80 -20.17
CA GLU A 187 12.03 13.97 -21.35
C GLU A 187 12.86 14.77 -22.36
N ARG A 188 12.62 16.08 -22.51
CA ARG A 188 13.47 16.95 -23.35
C ARG A 188 14.88 17.13 -22.80
N ALA A 189 15.00 17.31 -21.49
CA ALA A 189 16.31 17.40 -20.85
C ALA A 189 17.11 16.09 -20.97
N GLU A 190 16.44 14.93 -20.91
CA GLU A 190 17.05 13.62 -21.18
C GLU A 190 17.51 13.51 -22.63
N LEU A 191 16.67 13.90 -23.61
CA LEU A 191 17.05 13.91 -25.02
C LEU A 191 18.29 14.77 -25.28
N ALA A 192 18.29 16.02 -24.82
CA ALA A 192 19.41 16.93 -25.02
C ALA A 192 20.71 16.45 -24.35
N ALA A 193 20.60 15.81 -23.17
CA ALA A 193 21.76 15.24 -22.49
C ALA A 193 22.34 14.03 -23.23
N LEU A 194 21.49 13.22 -23.88
CA LEU A 194 21.94 12.09 -24.70
C LEU A 194 22.56 12.58 -26.02
N GLU A 195 21.92 13.53 -26.70
CA GLU A 195 22.45 14.13 -27.94
C GLU A 195 23.84 14.73 -27.75
N ALA A 196 24.15 15.24 -26.55
CA ALA A 196 25.47 15.79 -26.24
C ALA A 196 26.57 14.72 -26.00
N GLN A 197 26.22 13.44 -25.86
CA GLN A 197 27.12 12.35 -25.49
C GLN A 197 27.31 11.31 -26.59
N ILE A 198 26.49 11.34 -27.63
CA ILE A 198 26.55 10.36 -28.73
C ILE A 198 27.58 10.74 -29.79
N ASP A 199 28.04 9.70 -30.48
CA ASP A 199 28.70 9.79 -31.77
C ASP A 199 27.72 9.28 -32.84
N ASP A 200 27.34 10.15 -33.78
CA ASP A 200 26.34 9.84 -34.80
C ASP A 200 26.74 8.65 -35.69
N ASP A 201 28.03 8.48 -35.97
CA ASP A 201 28.53 7.36 -36.77
C ASP A 201 28.34 6.04 -36.02
N ARG A 202 28.61 6.03 -34.71
CA ARG A 202 28.40 4.86 -33.84
C ARG A 202 26.92 4.53 -33.66
N VAL A 203 26.05 5.54 -33.59
CA VAL A 203 24.59 5.33 -33.57
C VAL A 203 24.12 4.69 -34.87
N ALA A 204 24.61 5.17 -36.01
CA ALA A 204 24.28 4.61 -37.32
C ALA A 204 24.79 3.16 -37.46
N GLU A 205 26.01 2.87 -36.99
CA GLU A 205 26.56 1.51 -36.95
C GLU A 205 25.73 0.57 -36.08
N ALA A 206 25.39 0.99 -34.86
CA ALA A 206 24.56 0.20 -33.94
C ALA A 206 23.17 -0.05 -34.52
N LEU A 207 22.54 0.96 -35.13
CA LEU A 207 21.25 0.83 -35.80
C LEU A 207 21.32 -0.19 -36.95
N LYS A 208 22.32 -0.07 -37.83
CA LYS A 208 22.49 -0.95 -38.98
C LYS A 208 22.79 -2.39 -38.57
N ARG A 209 23.59 -2.59 -37.53
CA ARG A 209 23.99 -3.91 -37.05
C ARG A 209 22.86 -4.62 -36.31
N ASP A 210 22.20 -3.93 -35.38
CA ASP A 210 21.32 -4.56 -34.41
C ASP A 210 19.82 -4.39 -34.75
N LEU A 211 19.47 -3.41 -35.59
CA LEU A 211 18.12 -3.14 -36.09
C LEU A 211 18.10 -2.94 -37.62
N PRO A 212 18.61 -3.88 -38.43
CA PRO A 212 18.79 -3.70 -39.88
C PRO A 212 17.49 -3.48 -40.67
N TYR A 213 16.35 -3.82 -40.06
CA TYR A 213 15.01 -3.67 -40.62
C TYR A 213 14.42 -2.27 -40.39
N LEU A 214 15.05 -1.42 -39.57
CA LEU A 214 14.66 -0.04 -39.38
C LEU A 214 15.49 0.87 -40.29
N ASP A 215 14.83 1.52 -41.24
CA ASP A 215 15.47 2.50 -42.13
C ASP A 215 16.10 3.66 -41.31
N PRO A 216 17.42 3.92 -41.43
CA PRO A 216 18.08 5.04 -40.76
C PRO A 216 17.40 6.38 -40.99
N ALA A 217 16.88 6.63 -42.20
CA ALA A 217 16.17 7.87 -42.49
C ALA A 217 14.89 8.01 -41.65
N VAL A 218 14.19 6.91 -41.37
CA VAL A 218 13.01 6.89 -40.50
C VAL A 218 13.39 7.16 -39.05
N PHE A 219 14.51 6.61 -38.59
CA PHE A 219 15.02 6.87 -37.24
C PHE A 219 15.36 8.35 -37.04
N HIS A 220 16.13 8.95 -37.96
CA HIS A 220 16.44 10.40 -37.91
C HIS A 220 15.18 11.26 -38.06
N GLU A 221 14.23 10.89 -38.92
CA GLU A 221 12.94 11.59 -39.04
C GLU A 221 12.17 11.57 -37.69
N CYS A 222 12.29 10.50 -36.91
CA CYS A 222 11.71 10.41 -35.57
C CYS A 222 12.44 11.32 -34.56
N ALA A 223 13.77 11.31 -34.53
CA ALA A 223 14.56 12.18 -33.67
C ALA A 223 14.23 13.66 -33.91
N ASP A 224 14.24 14.10 -35.17
CA ASP A 224 13.84 15.46 -35.58
C ASP A 224 12.40 15.79 -35.17
N SER A 225 11.49 14.82 -35.26
CA SER A 225 10.06 14.99 -34.95
C SER A 225 9.78 15.10 -33.44
N LEU A 226 10.74 14.73 -32.59
CA LEU A 226 10.67 14.90 -31.14
C LEU A 226 11.09 16.31 -30.71
N GLN A 227 11.86 17.02 -31.54
CA GLN A 227 12.30 18.40 -31.29
C GLN A 227 11.12 19.41 -31.38
N PRO A 228 11.23 20.57 -30.70
CA PRO A 228 10.22 21.61 -30.76
C PRO A 228 10.04 22.14 -32.19
N GLY A 229 8.79 22.46 -32.58
CA GLY A 229 8.50 23.11 -33.87
C GLY A 229 8.28 22.15 -35.06
N ALA A 230 8.44 20.85 -34.89
CA ALA A 230 8.10 19.88 -35.93
C ALA A 230 6.60 19.90 -36.28
N SER A 231 6.27 19.92 -37.59
CA SER A 231 4.89 19.95 -38.05
C SER A 231 4.12 18.69 -37.67
N LEU A 232 2.84 18.82 -37.33
CA LEU A 232 2.05 17.69 -36.87
C LEU A 232 2.00 16.53 -37.88
N ARG A 233 1.94 16.84 -39.17
CA ARG A 233 1.93 15.85 -40.26
C ARG A 233 3.23 15.05 -40.29
N ARG A 234 4.39 15.70 -40.15
CA ARG A 234 5.71 15.06 -40.10
C ARG A 234 5.78 14.09 -38.92
N ARG A 235 5.33 14.54 -37.75
CA ARG A 235 5.33 13.74 -36.52
C ARG A 235 4.51 12.46 -36.64
N ILE A 236 3.25 12.57 -37.10
CA ILE A 236 2.38 11.41 -37.30
C ILE A 236 2.95 10.47 -38.38
N ARG A 237 3.51 11.01 -39.46
CA ARG A 237 4.14 10.23 -40.53
C ARG A 237 5.34 9.44 -40.02
N ALA A 238 6.25 10.09 -39.30
CA ALA A 238 7.42 9.47 -38.70
C ALA A 238 7.02 8.34 -37.74
N GLY A 239 6.08 8.61 -36.82
CA GLY A 239 5.57 7.61 -35.88
C GLY A 239 4.91 6.41 -36.56
N ARG A 240 4.16 6.63 -37.66
CA ARG A 240 3.56 5.54 -38.46
C ARG A 240 4.62 4.69 -39.17
N ARG A 241 5.63 5.33 -39.77
CA ARG A 241 6.74 4.64 -40.44
C ARG A 241 7.54 3.79 -39.47
N LEU A 242 7.87 4.35 -38.30
CA LEU A 242 8.53 3.61 -37.23
C LEU A 242 7.69 2.42 -36.76
N SER A 243 6.40 2.64 -36.50
CA SER A 243 5.49 1.56 -36.06
C SER A 243 5.35 0.46 -37.10
N ALA A 244 5.39 0.80 -38.40
CA ALA A 244 5.37 -0.17 -39.49
C ALA A 244 6.68 -0.97 -39.57
N GLY A 245 7.83 -0.30 -39.46
CA GLY A 245 9.15 -0.95 -39.44
C GLY A 245 9.33 -1.91 -38.26
N LEU A 246 8.75 -1.57 -37.11
CA LEU A 246 8.75 -2.41 -35.90
C LEU A 246 7.54 -3.36 -35.82
N GLY A 247 6.77 -3.52 -36.91
CA GLY A 247 5.50 -4.26 -36.87
C GLY A 247 5.67 -5.75 -36.51
N ALA A 248 6.77 -6.38 -36.94
CA ALA A 248 7.09 -7.77 -36.63
C ALA A 248 7.44 -7.98 -35.14
N ASP A 249 7.89 -6.93 -34.47
CA ASP A 249 8.23 -6.91 -33.04
C ASP A 249 7.01 -6.62 -32.14
N GLY A 250 5.83 -6.44 -32.75
CA GLY A 250 4.58 -6.17 -32.07
C GLY A 250 3.94 -7.42 -31.46
N ARG A 251 3.56 -7.33 -30.18
CA ARG A 251 2.83 -8.41 -29.47
C ARG A 251 1.35 -8.50 -29.86
N LEU A 252 0.80 -7.42 -30.38
CA LEU A 252 -0.59 -7.25 -30.76
C LEU A 252 -0.66 -6.70 -32.20
N PRO A 253 -1.59 -7.20 -33.03
CA PRO A 253 -1.87 -6.60 -34.33
C PRO A 253 -2.31 -5.13 -34.17
N ALA A 254 -1.91 -4.27 -35.11
CA ALA A 254 -2.25 -2.84 -35.10
C ALA A 254 -3.73 -2.49 -34.84
N PRO A 255 -4.73 -3.15 -35.47
CA PRO A 255 -6.14 -2.83 -35.19
C PRO A 255 -6.56 -3.20 -33.76
N VAL A 256 -6.02 -4.31 -33.24
CA VAL A 256 -6.27 -4.76 -31.86
C VAL A 256 -5.64 -3.79 -30.87
N GLU A 257 -4.43 -3.31 -31.14
CA GLU A 257 -3.76 -2.31 -30.32
C GLU A 257 -4.56 -1.00 -30.27
N ALA A 258 -5.02 -0.51 -31.43
CA ALA A 258 -5.81 0.72 -31.52
C ALA A 258 -7.11 0.61 -30.71
N TRP A 259 -7.83 -0.51 -30.86
CA TRP A 259 -9.04 -0.80 -30.08
C TRP A 259 -8.75 -0.86 -28.57
N LEU A 260 -7.71 -1.59 -28.17
CA LEU A 260 -7.34 -1.73 -26.75
C LEU A 260 -6.95 -0.39 -26.13
N LYS A 261 -6.22 0.48 -26.84
CA LYS A 261 -5.92 1.85 -26.37
C LYS A 261 -7.20 2.62 -26.09
N TRP A 262 -8.15 2.59 -27.03
CA TRP A 262 -9.43 3.29 -26.89
C TRP A 262 -10.25 2.74 -25.72
N TRP A 263 -10.42 1.42 -25.66
CA TRP A 263 -11.15 0.74 -24.58
C TRP A 263 -10.53 0.97 -23.20
N ARG A 264 -9.20 0.79 -23.05
CA ARG A 264 -8.50 1.01 -21.78
C ARG A 264 -8.63 2.45 -21.30
N ARG A 265 -8.62 3.45 -22.21
CA ARG A 265 -8.88 4.85 -21.84
C ARG A 265 -10.27 5.03 -21.22
N ILE A 266 -11.30 4.48 -21.85
CA ILE A 266 -12.69 4.58 -21.36
C ILE A 266 -12.85 3.87 -20.02
N VAL A 267 -12.41 2.61 -19.93
CA VAL A 267 -12.55 1.82 -18.70
C VAL A 267 -11.80 2.46 -17.55
N LEU A 268 -10.56 2.94 -17.77
CA LEU A 268 -9.79 3.61 -16.74
C LEU A 268 -10.42 4.95 -16.32
N ALA A 269 -11.07 5.68 -17.23
CA ALA A 269 -11.79 6.91 -16.90
C ALA A 269 -13.04 6.62 -16.05
N ILE A 270 -13.84 5.63 -16.45
CA ILE A 270 -15.04 5.18 -15.71
C ILE A 270 -14.65 4.66 -14.33
N ARG A 271 -13.64 3.78 -14.24
CA ARG A 271 -13.17 3.24 -12.97
C ARG A 271 -12.66 4.32 -12.01
N ARG A 272 -11.90 5.29 -12.53
CA ARG A 272 -11.43 6.44 -11.74
C ARG A 272 -12.61 7.25 -11.21
N ARG A 273 -13.65 7.49 -12.03
CA ARG A 273 -14.83 8.28 -11.64
C ARG A 273 -15.75 7.56 -10.66
N LEU A 274 -16.01 6.27 -10.85
CA LEU A 274 -16.98 5.52 -10.05
C LEU A 274 -16.39 4.95 -8.76
N PHE A 275 -15.14 4.51 -8.78
CA PHE A 275 -14.57 3.73 -7.69
C PHE A 275 -13.33 4.38 -7.06
N GLY A 276 -12.86 5.52 -7.56
CA GLY A 276 -11.64 6.17 -7.08
C GLY A 276 -10.43 5.23 -7.11
N VAL A 277 -10.46 4.20 -7.97
CA VAL A 277 -9.50 3.09 -7.91
C VAL A 277 -8.13 3.61 -8.26
N SER A 278 -7.24 3.54 -7.29
CA SER A 278 -5.82 3.62 -7.53
C SER A 278 -5.31 2.22 -7.89
N SER A 279 -4.57 2.16 -9.00
CA SER A 279 -4.01 0.93 -9.56
C SER A 279 -2.81 0.56 -8.68
N LYS A 280 -3.01 -0.41 -7.76
CA LYS A 280 -2.03 -0.81 -6.74
C LYS A 280 -1.51 -2.22 -6.97
N TYR A 281 -0.27 -2.43 -6.55
CA TYR A 281 0.41 -3.72 -6.60
C TYR A 281 -0.11 -4.67 -5.52
N SER A 282 -0.14 -5.97 -5.81
CA SER A 282 -0.48 -7.01 -4.83
C SER A 282 0.71 -7.94 -4.65
N LEU A 283 1.00 -8.40 -3.42
CA LEU A 283 2.13 -9.30 -3.17
C LEU A 283 1.91 -10.67 -3.84
N ALA A 284 2.93 -11.15 -4.56
CA ALA A 284 2.83 -12.36 -5.37
C ALA A 284 2.70 -13.65 -4.53
N THR A 285 3.26 -13.65 -3.32
CA THR A 285 3.28 -14.80 -2.40
C THR A 285 2.06 -14.85 -1.47
N GLY A 286 1.05 -13.99 -1.72
CA GLY A 286 -0.01 -13.72 -0.76
C GLY A 286 0.32 -12.53 0.13
N GLY A 287 -0.74 -11.88 0.60
CA GLY A 287 -0.66 -10.77 1.54
C GLY A 287 -0.85 -11.23 2.98
N ALA A 288 -1.02 -10.28 3.89
CA ALA A 288 -1.04 -10.53 5.32
C ALA A 288 -2.17 -9.76 6.00
N VAL A 289 -2.75 -10.35 7.04
CA VAL A 289 -3.58 -9.66 8.01
C VAL A 289 -2.71 -9.29 9.20
N VAL A 290 -2.58 -7.99 9.46
CA VAL A 290 -1.83 -7.43 10.58
C VAL A 290 -2.81 -6.81 11.55
N ALA A 291 -2.86 -7.30 12.78
CA ALA A 291 -3.68 -6.71 13.82
C ALA A 291 -2.83 -5.84 14.76
N ILE A 292 -3.33 -4.65 15.05
CA ILE A 292 -2.73 -3.75 16.04
C ILE A 292 -3.67 -3.64 17.24
N MET A 293 -3.22 -4.15 18.37
CA MET A 293 -3.87 -4.08 19.68
C MET A 293 -3.13 -3.09 20.60
N GLY A 294 -3.78 -2.68 21.67
CA GLY A 294 -3.25 -1.65 22.57
C GLY A 294 -4.37 -0.96 23.37
N GLY A 295 -4.02 -0.35 24.49
CA GLY A 295 -4.95 0.41 25.32
C GLY A 295 -5.49 1.67 24.62
N ASP A 296 -6.54 2.26 25.15
CA ASP A 296 -7.02 3.58 24.70
C ASP A 296 -6.00 4.66 25.11
N GLY A 297 -5.48 5.45 24.16
CA GLY A 297 -4.37 6.38 24.42
C GLY A 297 -2.97 5.82 24.08
N ALA A 298 -2.86 4.56 23.67
CA ALA A 298 -1.61 3.95 23.20
C ALA A 298 -1.14 4.39 21.80
N GLY A 299 -1.86 5.30 21.12
CA GLY A 299 -1.48 5.78 19.78
C GLY A 299 -1.84 4.85 18.62
N LYS A 300 -2.65 3.79 18.85
CA LYS A 300 -3.08 2.82 17.82
C LYS A 300 -3.57 3.46 16.52
N SER A 301 -4.56 4.34 16.61
CA SER A 301 -5.19 4.94 15.42
C SER A 301 -4.18 5.75 14.61
N THR A 302 -3.31 6.50 15.29
CA THR A 302 -2.21 7.24 14.66
C THR A 302 -1.24 6.31 13.93
N ALA A 303 -0.82 5.21 14.57
CA ALA A 303 0.08 4.23 13.96
C ALA A 303 -0.57 3.53 12.76
N ILE A 304 -1.84 3.13 12.88
CA ILE A 304 -2.61 2.48 11.81
C ILE A 304 -2.77 3.42 10.61
N ASP A 305 -3.08 4.70 10.83
CA ASP A 305 -3.26 5.67 9.76
C ASP A 305 -1.95 5.98 9.04
N ALA A 306 -0.86 6.13 9.79
CA ALA A 306 0.47 6.32 9.22
C ALA A 306 0.93 5.09 8.43
N LEU A 307 0.70 3.88 8.96
CA LEU A 307 1.03 2.61 8.30
C LEU A 307 0.22 2.42 7.02
N TYR A 308 -1.09 2.70 7.07
CA TYR A 308 -1.95 2.68 5.89
C TYR A 308 -1.50 3.69 4.84
N SER A 309 -1.19 4.93 5.24
CA SER A 309 -0.70 5.98 4.34
C SER A 309 0.63 5.61 3.68
N TRP A 310 1.51 4.91 4.40
CA TRP A 310 2.78 4.41 3.86
C TRP A 310 2.56 3.29 2.84
N LEU A 311 1.86 2.21 3.20
CA LEU A 311 1.68 1.04 2.32
C LEU A 311 0.76 1.31 1.13
N SER A 312 -0.32 2.08 1.35
CA SER A 312 -1.33 2.33 0.30
C SER A 312 -0.83 3.23 -0.83
N LYS A 313 0.39 3.79 -0.75
CA LYS A 313 1.04 4.50 -1.86
C LYS A 313 1.29 3.59 -3.06
N ASP A 314 1.71 2.36 -2.81
CA ASP A 314 2.13 1.44 -3.89
C ASP A 314 1.39 0.10 -3.81
N LEU A 315 1.14 -0.39 -2.60
CA LEU A 315 0.58 -1.71 -2.34
C LEU A 315 -0.92 -1.66 -2.06
N ARG A 316 -1.62 -2.71 -2.46
CA ARG A 316 -3.06 -2.92 -2.21
C ARG A 316 -3.27 -3.12 -0.72
N THR A 317 -3.69 -2.05 -0.04
CA THR A 317 -3.80 -2.00 1.41
C THR A 317 -5.22 -1.69 1.85
N ALA A 318 -5.70 -2.29 2.93
CA ALA A 318 -7.00 -1.99 3.53
C ALA A 318 -6.87 -1.76 5.04
N LYS A 319 -7.53 -0.71 5.54
CA LYS A 319 -7.72 -0.47 6.98
C LYS A 319 -9.11 -0.91 7.40
N ILE A 320 -9.21 -1.78 8.40
CA ILE A 320 -10.48 -2.34 8.88
C ILE A 320 -10.55 -2.23 10.39
N HIS A 321 -11.68 -1.77 10.92
CA HIS A 321 -11.89 -1.64 12.37
C HIS A 321 -12.81 -2.76 12.88
N MET A 322 -12.26 -3.74 13.62
CA MET A 322 -13.01 -4.90 14.12
C MET A 322 -13.91 -4.56 15.32
N GLY A 323 -13.62 -3.46 16.02
CA GLY A 323 -14.46 -2.96 17.12
C GLY A 323 -15.87 -2.54 16.70
N LYS A 324 -16.02 -2.09 15.45
CA LYS A 324 -17.21 -1.46 14.85
C LYS A 324 -17.41 -1.98 13.42
N PRO A 325 -17.78 -3.27 13.26
CA PRO A 325 -17.97 -3.84 11.93
C PRO A 325 -19.17 -3.18 11.22
N ALA A 326 -19.11 -3.13 9.90
CA ALA A 326 -20.25 -2.67 9.10
C ALA A 326 -21.43 -3.64 9.26
N TRP A 327 -22.63 -3.10 9.53
CA TRP A 327 -23.81 -3.93 9.75
C TRP A 327 -24.22 -4.67 8.49
N SER A 328 -24.38 -5.99 8.60
CA SER A 328 -25.05 -6.77 7.58
C SER A 328 -26.53 -6.38 7.47
N TRP A 329 -27.14 -6.66 6.32
CA TRP A 329 -28.58 -6.50 6.12
C TRP A 329 -29.41 -7.20 7.19
N THR A 330 -28.98 -8.40 7.58
CA THR A 330 -29.57 -9.17 8.67
C THR A 330 -29.46 -8.45 10.03
N THR A 331 -28.33 -7.78 10.31
CA THR A 331 -28.17 -6.98 11.55
C THR A 331 -29.05 -5.73 11.51
N LYS A 332 -29.15 -5.05 10.36
CA LYS A 332 -30.07 -3.92 10.18
C LYS A 332 -31.52 -4.34 10.45
N PHE A 333 -31.94 -5.48 9.90
CA PHE A 333 -33.27 -6.03 10.10
C PHE A 333 -33.56 -6.36 11.58
N VAL A 334 -32.69 -7.11 12.24
CA VAL A 334 -32.84 -7.45 13.68
C VAL A 334 -32.90 -6.17 14.52
N ARG A 335 -32.03 -5.19 14.25
CA ARG A 335 -32.06 -3.90 14.96
C ARG A 335 -33.34 -3.12 14.73
N SER A 336 -33.93 -3.17 13.53
CA SER A 336 -35.23 -2.54 13.28
C SER A 336 -36.33 -3.16 14.14
N ILE A 337 -36.37 -4.50 14.26
CA ILE A 337 -37.30 -5.20 15.15
C ILE A 337 -37.07 -4.77 16.61
N LEU A 338 -35.80 -4.73 17.04
CA LEU A 338 -35.47 -4.34 18.42
C LEU A 338 -35.85 -2.87 18.71
N LYS A 339 -35.67 -1.99 17.72
CA LYS A 339 -36.07 -0.58 17.82
C LYS A 339 -37.59 -0.43 17.92
N THR A 340 -38.35 -1.23 17.18
CA THR A 340 -39.82 -1.27 17.31
C THR A 340 -40.25 -1.72 18.70
N GLY A 341 -39.62 -2.76 19.24
CA GLY A 341 -39.92 -3.23 20.61
C GLY A 341 -39.65 -2.18 21.69
N ASN A 342 -38.56 -1.42 21.54
CA ASN A 342 -38.27 -0.27 22.39
C ASN A 342 -39.31 0.85 22.25
N TRP A 343 -39.69 1.21 21.01
CA TRP A 343 -40.72 2.22 20.76
C TRP A 343 -42.07 1.84 21.39
N LEU A 344 -42.38 0.55 21.44
CA LEU A 344 -43.56 -0.01 22.11
C LEU A 344 -43.44 -0.11 23.65
N GLY A 345 -42.33 0.37 24.23
CA GLY A 345 -42.12 0.42 25.68
C GLY A 345 -41.76 -0.92 26.33
N LEU A 346 -41.43 -1.96 25.55
CA LEU A 346 -41.11 -3.29 26.10
C LEU A 346 -39.78 -3.28 26.88
N TYR A 347 -38.80 -2.49 26.42
CA TYR A 347 -37.50 -2.30 27.07
C TYR A 347 -36.85 -0.97 26.65
N PRO A 348 -35.99 -0.37 27.48
CA PRO A 348 -35.39 0.95 27.25
C PRO A 348 -34.32 0.95 26.15
N VAL A 349 -33.94 2.16 25.71
CA VAL A 349 -32.84 2.40 24.77
C VAL A 349 -31.53 1.83 25.31
N GLU A 350 -30.85 1.07 24.45
CA GLU A 350 -29.60 0.42 24.76
C GLU A 350 -28.50 1.41 25.21
N ALA A 351 -27.69 0.99 26.17
CA ALA A 351 -26.55 1.76 26.68
C ALA A 351 -25.30 0.86 26.78
N SER A 352 -24.25 1.33 27.45
CA SER A 352 -23.05 0.54 27.74
C SER A 352 -23.39 -0.71 28.57
N PHE A 353 -22.50 -1.70 28.58
CA PHE A 353 -22.65 -2.97 29.31
C PHE A 353 -23.20 -2.76 30.74
N GLU A 354 -22.54 -1.93 31.55
CA GLU A 354 -22.95 -1.60 32.92
C GLU A 354 -24.31 -0.89 32.99
N LYS A 355 -24.56 0.06 32.07
CA LYS A 355 -25.84 0.80 32.05
C LYS A 355 -27.00 -0.12 31.71
N THR A 356 -26.81 -1.09 30.81
CA THR A 356 -27.84 -2.07 30.46
C THR A 356 -28.08 -3.07 31.59
N LEU A 357 -27.05 -3.47 32.35
CA LEU A 357 -27.21 -4.26 33.57
C LEU A 357 -28.04 -3.52 34.63
N LEU A 358 -27.88 -2.20 34.73
CA LEU A 358 -28.54 -1.38 35.74
C LEU A 358 -29.95 -0.89 35.35
N GLN A 359 -30.38 -1.06 34.09
CA GLN A 359 -31.68 -0.55 33.59
C GLN A 359 -32.89 -1.21 34.30
N LYS A 360 -33.87 -0.39 34.68
CA LYS A 360 -35.18 -0.84 35.19
C LYS A 360 -36.17 -0.93 34.03
N SER A 361 -36.80 -2.08 33.83
CA SER A 361 -37.74 -2.33 32.72
C SER A 361 -38.69 -3.48 33.03
N ALA A 362 -39.85 -3.52 32.35
CA ALA A 362 -40.88 -4.54 32.55
C ALA A 362 -40.50 -5.91 31.97
N VAL A 363 -39.79 -5.92 30.84
CA VAL A 363 -39.17 -7.11 30.22
C VAL A 363 -37.66 -7.00 30.37
N SER A 364 -36.99 -8.08 30.76
CA SER A 364 -35.53 -8.08 30.91
C SER A 364 -34.82 -7.57 29.64
N PRO A 365 -33.90 -6.58 29.74
CA PRO A 365 -33.16 -6.05 28.60
C PRO A 365 -32.14 -7.06 28.04
N ALA A 366 -32.05 -8.24 28.64
CA ALA A 366 -31.05 -9.23 28.33
C ALA A 366 -31.22 -9.85 26.94
N TYR A 367 -32.41 -10.30 26.54
CA TYR A 367 -32.58 -10.93 25.22
C TYR A 367 -32.25 -10.00 24.04
N PRO A 368 -32.70 -8.73 24.01
CA PRO A 368 -32.22 -7.75 23.02
C PRO A 368 -30.70 -7.62 22.99
N TRP A 369 -30.09 -7.56 24.17
CA TRP A 369 -28.64 -7.46 24.31
C TRP A 369 -27.93 -8.73 23.77
N LEU A 370 -28.42 -9.95 24.08
CA LEU A 370 -27.81 -11.21 23.60
C LEU A 370 -27.89 -11.30 22.07
N LEU A 371 -29.06 -10.99 21.49
CA LEU A 371 -29.28 -11.00 20.04
C LEU A 371 -28.35 -10.00 19.34
N ARG A 372 -28.11 -8.85 19.96
CA ARG A 372 -27.22 -7.81 19.45
C ARG A 372 -25.76 -8.28 19.46
N GLU A 373 -25.28 -8.88 20.54
CA GLU A 373 -23.91 -9.39 20.60
C GLU A 373 -23.68 -10.54 19.61
N VAL A 374 -24.67 -11.43 19.42
CA VAL A 374 -24.63 -12.44 18.34
C VAL A 374 -24.56 -11.79 16.96
N CYS A 375 -25.37 -10.76 16.69
CA CYS A 375 -25.30 -10.03 15.42
C CYS A 375 -23.94 -9.35 15.22
N ARG A 376 -23.36 -8.78 16.29
CA ARG A 376 -22.03 -8.15 16.28
C ARG A 376 -20.93 -9.19 16.03
N ALA A 377 -20.99 -10.34 16.68
CA ALA A 377 -20.06 -11.45 16.47
C ALA A 377 -20.12 -11.96 15.01
N ARG A 378 -21.33 -12.12 14.46
CA ARG A 378 -21.50 -12.45 13.03
C ARG A 378 -20.89 -11.39 12.11
N ASP A 379 -21.15 -10.11 12.35
CA ASP A 379 -20.65 -9.03 11.51
C ASP A 379 -19.12 -8.88 11.61
N ARG A 380 -18.53 -9.15 12.79
CA ARG A 380 -17.08 -9.30 12.97
C ARG A 380 -16.53 -10.46 12.16
N TYR A 381 -17.16 -11.62 12.22
CA TYR A 381 -16.73 -12.78 11.42
C TYR A 381 -16.79 -12.48 9.91
N ARG A 382 -17.84 -11.80 9.43
CA ARG A 382 -17.94 -11.39 8.01
C ARG A 382 -16.86 -10.38 7.63
N THR A 383 -16.57 -9.43 8.52
CA THR A 383 -15.46 -8.47 8.37
C THR A 383 -14.12 -9.19 8.30
N TYR A 384 -13.87 -10.14 9.19
CA TYR A 384 -12.70 -11.02 9.18
C TYR A 384 -12.59 -11.82 7.88
N ALA A 385 -13.67 -12.46 7.43
CA ALA A 385 -13.67 -13.22 6.17
C ALA A 385 -13.34 -12.31 4.97
N LYS A 386 -13.81 -11.06 4.97
CA LYS A 386 -13.44 -10.06 3.95
C LYS A 386 -11.95 -9.72 4.04
N ALA A 387 -11.41 -9.50 5.24
CA ALA A 387 -9.98 -9.26 5.45
C ALA A 387 -9.12 -10.43 4.92
N ARG A 388 -9.46 -11.67 5.28
CA ARG A 388 -8.77 -12.87 4.78
C ARG A 388 -8.78 -12.99 3.27
N ARG A 389 -9.91 -12.70 2.62
CA ARG A 389 -10.01 -12.72 1.14
C ARG A 389 -9.12 -11.67 0.48
N LEU A 390 -9.03 -10.48 1.08
CA LEU A 390 -8.13 -9.44 0.58
C LEU A 390 -6.66 -9.85 0.74
N ALA A 391 -6.30 -10.43 1.89
CA ALA A 391 -4.95 -10.95 2.12
C ALA A 391 -4.59 -12.09 1.16
N ALA A 392 -5.50 -13.05 0.95
CA ALA A 392 -5.31 -14.14 -0.01
C ALA A 392 -5.13 -13.67 -1.47
N GLN A 393 -5.57 -12.46 -1.81
CA GLN A 393 -5.36 -11.84 -3.12
C GLN A 393 -4.07 -10.99 -3.19
N GLY A 394 -3.15 -11.13 -2.22
CA GLY A 394 -1.91 -10.35 -2.17
C GLY A 394 -2.03 -8.98 -1.48
N GLY A 395 -3.15 -8.69 -0.83
CA GLY A 395 -3.37 -7.40 -0.15
C GLY A 395 -2.85 -7.37 1.29
N LEU A 396 -2.43 -6.20 1.78
CA LEU A 396 -2.07 -5.99 3.18
C LEU A 396 -3.27 -5.43 3.94
N VAL A 397 -3.73 -6.10 5.00
CA VAL A 397 -4.89 -5.68 5.77
C VAL A 397 -4.49 -5.32 7.19
N ILE A 398 -4.73 -4.07 7.57
CA ILE A 398 -4.45 -3.55 8.91
C ILE A 398 -5.75 -3.55 9.71
N LEU A 399 -5.80 -4.35 10.77
CA LEU A 399 -6.94 -4.43 11.69
C LEU A 399 -6.72 -3.53 12.91
N ASP A 400 -7.65 -2.60 13.13
CA ASP A 400 -7.80 -1.89 14.39
C ASP A 400 -8.64 -2.77 15.33
N ARG A 401 -7.99 -3.25 16.40
CA ARG A 401 -8.47 -4.25 17.36
C ARG A 401 -8.65 -5.63 16.77
N PHE A 402 -8.53 -6.64 17.62
CA PHE A 402 -8.72 -8.03 17.26
C PHE A 402 -9.24 -8.82 18.47
N PRO A 403 -10.21 -9.74 18.29
CA PRO A 403 -10.67 -10.61 19.38
C PRO A 403 -9.52 -11.51 19.86
N HIS A 404 -9.10 -11.37 21.11
CA HIS A 404 -8.01 -12.18 21.67
C HIS A 404 -8.43 -12.76 23.03
N ALA A 405 -7.97 -13.97 23.34
CA ALA A 405 -8.37 -14.68 24.56
C ALA A 405 -7.94 -13.97 25.85
N LEU A 406 -6.80 -13.27 25.83
CA LEU A 406 -6.30 -12.48 26.97
C LEU A 406 -7.04 -11.15 27.20
N VAL A 407 -7.94 -10.76 26.29
CA VAL A 407 -8.67 -9.50 26.36
C VAL A 407 -10.16 -9.80 26.46
N HIS A 408 -10.70 -9.65 27.67
CA HIS A 408 -12.05 -10.04 28.03
C HIS A 408 -13.01 -8.84 28.03
N LEU A 409 -12.59 -7.67 28.54
CA LEU A 409 -13.41 -6.46 28.61
C LEU A 409 -13.73 -5.92 27.21
N MET A 410 -12.84 -6.16 26.26
CA MET A 410 -12.91 -5.57 24.93
C MET A 410 -12.89 -6.63 23.84
N ASP A 411 -13.73 -6.45 22.83
CA ASP A 411 -13.63 -7.13 21.53
C ASP A 411 -13.69 -8.68 21.52
N GLY A 412 -14.13 -9.33 22.62
CA GLY A 412 -14.45 -10.77 22.72
C GLY A 412 -15.93 -11.11 23.00
N PRO A 413 -16.27 -12.40 23.23
CA PRO A 413 -17.61 -12.83 23.61
C PRO A 413 -18.09 -12.16 24.90
N GLN A 414 -19.34 -11.69 24.91
CA GLN A 414 -19.88 -10.99 26.08
C GLN A 414 -21.10 -11.69 26.69
N THR A 415 -21.79 -12.57 25.95
CA THR A 415 -23.12 -13.09 26.33
C THR A 415 -23.12 -13.88 27.60
N GLU A 416 -22.14 -14.76 27.78
CA GLU A 416 -21.97 -15.53 29.00
C GLU A 416 -21.70 -14.61 30.21
N ARG A 417 -20.77 -13.65 30.06
CA ARG A 417 -20.41 -12.70 31.13
C ARG A 417 -21.58 -11.84 31.56
N PHE A 418 -22.39 -11.39 30.59
CA PHE A 418 -23.59 -10.60 30.86
C PHE A 418 -24.62 -11.40 31.65
N LEU A 419 -24.85 -12.67 31.29
CA LEU A 419 -25.76 -13.55 32.01
C LEU A 419 -25.27 -13.90 33.42
N ALA A 420 -23.96 -14.13 33.60
CA ALA A 420 -23.37 -14.37 34.90
C ALA A 420 -23.60 -13.18 35.85
N ARG A 421 -23.24 -11.96 35.42
CA ARG A 421 -23.43 -10.75 36.25
C ARG A 421 -24.90 -10.38 36.49
N LEU A 422 -25.79 -10.70 35.56
CA LEU A 422 -27.23 -10.54 35.79
C LEU A 422 -27.74 -11.48 36.90
N SER A 423 -27.15 -12.67 37.01
CA SER A 423 -27.53 -13.66 38.04
C SER A 423 -27.04 -13.26 39.43
N ASP A 424 -25.91 -12.56 39.51
CA ASP A 424 -25.32 -12.04 40.76
C ASP A 424 -26.00 -10.73 41.25
N SER A 425 -26.86 -10.11 40.45
CA SER A 425 -27.52 -8.84 40.79
C SER A 425 -28.80 -9.08 41.62
N PRO A 426 -29.02 -8.36 42.74
CA PRO A 426 -30.16 -8.61 43.63
C PRO A 426 -31.52 -8.39 42.95
N GLU A 427 -32.50 -9.16 43.42
CA GLU A 427 -33.80 -9.39 42.79
C GLU A 427 -34.54 -8.11 42.35
N ARG A 428 -34.98 -8.08 41.08
CA ARG A 428 -35.84 -7.02 40.54
C ARG A 428 -37.16 -7.62 40.02
N GLY A 429 -38.28 -6.96 40.34
CA GLY A 429 -39.64 -7.37 39.94
C GLY A 429 -39.92 -7.16 38.46
N GLN A 430 -39.41 -8.04 37.60
CA GLN A 430 -39.63 -8.04 36.14
C GLN A 430 -40.64 -9.12 35.74
N TRP A 431 -41.50 -8.83 34.74
CA TRP A 431 -42.58 -9.73 34.29
C TRP A 431 -42.05 -10.90 33.45
N ILE A 432 -40.94 -10.71 32.75
CA ILE A 432 -40.23 -11.76 32.01
C ILE A 432 -38.75 -11.71 32.43
N ARG A 433 -38.31 -12.74 33.15
CA ARG A 433 -36.91 -12.92 33.58
C ARG A 433 -36.13 -13.70 32.53
N THR A 434 -34.98 -13.18 32.13
CA THR A 434 -34.01 -13.97 31.35
C THR A 434 -33.24 -14.86 32.31
N GLN A 435 -33.59 -16.14 32.33
CA GLN A 435 -32.80 -17.13 33.04
C GLN A 435 -31.63 -17.58 32.16
N PRO A 436 -30.41 -17.75 32.70
CA PRO A 436 -29.29 -18.37 31.98
C PRO A 436 -29.67 -19.75 31.40
N THR A 437 -30.62 -20.43 32.04
CA THR A 437 -31.16 -21.74 31.65
C THR A 437 -32.24 -21.68 30.57
N SER A 438 -32.64 -20.52 30.07
CA SER A 438 -33.67 -20.44 29.02
C SER A 438 -33.16 -21.07 27.71
N ARG A 439 -34.06 -21.67 26.92
CA ARG A 439 -33.70 -22.30 25.64
C ARG A 439 -33.03 -21.31 24.67
N LEU A 440 -33.47 -20.05 24.70
CA LEU A 440 -32.95 -19.00 23.85
C LEU A 440 -31.55 -18.54 24.30
N ALA A 441 -31.34 -18.35 25.61
CA ALA A 441 -30.00 -18.02 26.14
C ALA A 441 -29.00 -19.17 25.86
N ARG A 442 -29.40 -20.42 26.10
CA ARG A 442 -28.61 -21.63 25.78
C ARG A 442 -28.29 -21.78 24.30
N ALA A 443 -29.06 -21.19 23.39
CA ALA A 443 -28.77 -21.20 21.97
C ALA A 443 -27.88 -20.03 21.54
N LEU A 444 -28.08 -18.82 22.11
CA LEU A 444 -27.37 -17.61 21.68
C LEU A 444 -25.92 -17.54 22.17
N VAL A 445 -25.64 -18.01 23.39
CA VAL A 445 -24.26 -18.08 23.94
C VAL A 445 -23.32 -18.89 23.03
N PRO A 446 -23.58 -20.19 22.76
CA PRO A 446 -22.70 -20.97 21.91
C PRO A 446 -22.68 -20.49 20.46
N LEU A 447 -23.77 -19.84 20.00
CA LEU A 447 -23.80 -19.23 18.68
C LEU A 447 -22.85 -18.03 18.58
N GLU A 448 -22.81 -17.14 19.58
CA GLU A 448 -21.84 -16.05 19.66
C GLU A 448 -20.41 -16.61 19.63
N GLU A 449 -20.10 -17.55 20.52
CA GLU A 449 -18.79 -18.17 20.62
C GLU A 449 -18.38 -18.86 19.31
N SER A 450 -19.32 -19.50 18.62
CA SER A 450 -19.03 -20.17 17.34
C SER A 450 -18.47 -19.22 16.29
N TYR A 451 -18.87 -17.94 16.30
CA TYR A 451 -18.31 -16.95 15.38
C TYR A 451 -16.88 -16.57 15.76
N TYR A 452 -16.60 -16.38 17.05
CA TYR A 452 -15.24 -16.06 17.52
C TYR A 452 -14.27 -17.23 17.35
N ARG A 453 -14.71 -18.48 17.59
CA ARG A 453 -13.90 -19.69 17.35
C ARG A 453 -13.50 -19.86 15.88
N ARG A 454 -14.23 -19.26 14.95
CA ARG A 454 -13.92 -19.27 13.50
C ARG A 454 -13.00 -18.13 13.07
N ILE A 455 -12.63 -17.21 13.97
CA ILE A 455 -11.66 -16.16 13.72
C ILE A 455 -10.28 -16.71 14.06
N ALA A 456 -9.50 -17.03 13.04
CA ALA A 456 -8.11 -17.47 13.21
C ALA A 456 -7.22 -16.25 13.54
N PRO A 457 -6.09 -16.46 14.25
CA PRO A 457 -5.15 -15.39 14.54
C PRO A 457 -4.62 -14.74 13.24
N PRO A 458 -4.28 -13.43 13.29
CA PRO A 458 -3.64 -12.74 12.16
C PRO A 458 -2.24 -13.33 11.91
N GLU A 459 -1.70 -13.11 10.70
CA GLU A 459 -0.30 -13.43 10.39
C GLU A 459 0.67 -12.65 11.29
N LEU A 460 0.34 -11.40 11.61
CA LEU A 460 1.10 -10.57 12.52
C LEU A 460 0.19 -9.88 13.55
N LEU A 461 0.44 -10.13 14.83
CA LEU A 461 -0.22 -9.46 15.94
C LEU A 461 0.79 -8.53 16.61
N ILE A 462 0.50 -7.22 16.64
CA ILE A 462 1.32 -6.20 17.29
C ILE A 462 0.52 -5.63 18.47
N VAL A 463 1.14 -5.58 19.63
CA VAL A 463 0.55 -5.04 20.86
C VAL A 463 1.32 -3.79 21.27
N LEU A 464 0.64 -2.65 21.23
CA LEU A 464 1.16 -1.38 21.75
C LEU A 464 0.92 -1.34 23.26
N ARG A 465 1.98 -1.58 24.03
CA ARG A 465 1.95 -1.60 25.49
C ARG A 465 2.35 -0.22 26.02
N VAL A 466 1.51 0.37 26.85
CA VAL A 466 1.76 1.68 27.47
C VAL A 466 1.24 1.66 28.89
N ASP A 467 1.97 2.33 29.78
CA ASP A 467 1.54 2.51 31.17
C ASP A 467 0.13 3.17 31.21
N PRO A 468 -0.82 2.63 31.98
CA PRO A 468 -2.17 3.17 32.08
C PRO A 468 -2.23 4.66 32.48
N GLU A 469 -1.30 5.15 33.31
CA GLU A 469 -1.25 6.56 33.72
C GLU A 469 -0.80 7.47 32.57
N ILE A 470 0.15 7.01 31.74
CA ILE A 470 0.53 7.72 30.51
C ILE A 470 -0.67 7.79 29.56
N ALA A 471 -1.43 6.71 29.45
CA ALA A 471 -2.61 6.65 28.59
C ALA A 471 -3.73 7.62 29.07
N VAL A 472 -3.97 7.71 30.38
CA VAL A 472 -4.91 8.67 30.97
C VAL A 472 -4.48 10.10 30.70
N ARG A 473 -3.19 10.44 30.86
CA ARG A 473 -2.66 11.78 30.54
C ARG A 473 -2.86 12.16 29.07
N ARG A 474 -2.74 11.19 28.15
CA ARG A 474 -2.95 11.41 26.71
C ARG A 474 -4.43 11.58 26.34
N LYS A 475 -5.36 11.08 27.15
CA LYS A 475 -6.79 10.99 26.81
C LYS A 475 -7.67 11.75 27.81
N THR A 476 -7.61 13.08 27.74
CA THR A 476 -8.31 14.00 28.67
C THR A 476 -9.81 14.13 28.43
N GLY A 477 -10.33 13.70 27.28
CA GLY A 477 -11.74 13.82 26.91
C GLY A 477 -12.65 12.66 27.33
N GLU A 478 -12.11 11.62 28.00
CA GLU A 478 -12.87 10.46 28.49
C GLU A 478 -12.64 10.26 29.98
N ASP A 479 -13.55 9.53 30.63
CA ASP A 479 -13.42 9.17 32.04
C ASP A 479 -12.12 8.40 32.31
N SER A 480 -11.31 8.94 33.21
CA SER A 480 -9.98 8.41 33.54
C SER A 480 -10.03 6.99 34.09
N ALA A 481 -11.07 6.63 34.86
CA ALA A 481 -11.21 5.29 35.41
C ALA A 481 -11.48 4.26 34.30
N SER A 482 -12.36 4.58 33.36
CA SER A 482 -12.64 3.76 32.17
C SER A 482 -11.43 3.58 31.23
N VAL A 483 -10.62 4.64 31.06
CA VAL A 483 -9.37 4.55 30.27
C VAL A 483 -8.37 3.66 31.00
N ARG A 484 -8.16 3.89 32.30
CA ARG A 484 -7.23 3.09 33.13
C ARG A 484 -7.60 1.61 33.11
N GLN A 485 -8.87 1.27 33.29
CA GLN A 485 -9.33 -0.12 33.28
C GLN A 485 -9.04 -0.83 31.94
N ARG A 486 -9.36 -0.16 30.82
CA ARG A 486 -9.15 -0.73 29.47
C ARG A 486 -7.67 -0.83 29.09
N CYS A 487 -6.85 0.09 29.55
CA CYS A 487 -5.39 0.02 29.36
C CYS A 487 -4.76 -1.03 30.27
N GLY A 488 -5.21 -1.13 31.52
CA GLY A 488 -4.75 -2.09 32.52
C GLY A 488 -4.85 -3.52 32.01
N GLU A 489 -5.97 -3.90 31.40
CA GLU A 489 -6.15 -5.24 30.81
C GLU A 489 -5.05 -5.61 29.80
N ILE A 490 -4.63 -4.67 28.96
CA ILE A 490 -3.57 -4.91 27.97
C ILE A 490 -2.17 -4.80 28.61
N TRP A 491 -2.02 -3.98 29.64
CA TRP A 491 -0.75 -3.80 30.36
C TRP A 491 -0.40 -4.99 31.24
N GLU A 492 -1.38 -5.60 31.90
CA GLU A 492 -1.23 -6.71 32.85
C GLU A 492 -1.23 -8.08 32.16
N ALA A 493 -1.77 -8.18 30.94
CA ALA A 493 -1.78 -9.42 30.18
C ALA A 493 -0.36 -9.91 29.87
N ASP A 494 -0.13 -11.22 30.06
CA ASP A 494 1.10 -11.90 29.65
C ASP A 494 1.09 -12.15 28.14
N TRP A 495 1.72 -11.22 27.41
CA TRP A 495 1.87 -11.34 25.96
C TRP A 495 3.08 -12.19 25.55
N GLU A 496 4.02 -12.47 26.46
CA GLU A 496 5.24 -13.22 26.15
C GLU A 496 4.94 -14.69 25.87
N SER A 497 3.91 -15.24 26.51
CA SER A 497 3.40 -16.59 26.22
C SER A 497 2.59 -16.68 24.92
N THR A 498 2.46 -15.58 24.16
CA THR A 498 1.71 -15.52 22.89
C THR A 498 2.63 -15.32 21.69
N ARG A 499 2.06 -15.34 20.48
CA ARG A 499 2.77 -14.97 19.23
C ARG A 499 2.73 -13.46 18.95
N ALA A 500 2.34 -12.64 19.93
CA ALA A 500 2.25 -11.19 19.76
C ALA A 500 3.62 -10.53 19.84
N HIS A 501 3.82 -9.49 19.03
CA HIS A 501 4.98 -8.60 19.14
C HIS A 501 4.61 -7.40 19.99
N VAL A 502 5.20 -7.32 21.18
CA VAL A 502 4.99 -6.21 22.10
C VAL A 502 5.92 -5.07 21.73
N ILE A 503 5.36 -3.89 21.52
CA ILE A 503 6.09 -2.65 21.26
C ILE A 503 5.78 -1.67 22.39
N ASP A 504 6.82 -1.10 22.98
CA ASP A 504 6.66 -0.04 23.97
C ASP A 504 6.13 1.24 23.31
N ALA A 505 4.89 1.59 23.63
CA ALA A 505 4.21 2.79 23.14
C ALA A 505 4.38 4.02 24.06
N SER A 506 5.27 3.92 25.06
CA SER A 506 5.81 5.07 25.79
C SER A 506 6.79 5.89 24.94
N LEU A 507 7.49 5.23 24.02
CA LEU A 507 8.44 5.82 23.08
C LEU A 507 7.81 6.88 22.15
N PRO A 508 8.62 7.76 21.53
CA PRO A 508 8.15 8.71 20.55
C PRO A 508 7.37 8.03 19.39
N PRO A 509 6.26 8.62 18.89
CA PRO A 509 5.43 8.00 17.86
C PRO A 509 6.16 7.60 16.58
N ALA A 510 7.20 8.35 16.20
CA ALA A 510 8.01 8.06 15.01
C ALA A 510 8.84 6.76 15.18
N GLU A 511 9.38 6.54 16.37
CA GLU A 511 10.17 5.34 16.69
C GLU A 511 9.27 4.10 16.74
N VAL A 512 8.12 4.21 17.42
CA VAL A 512 7.08 3.17 17.44
C VAL A 512 6.66 2.79 16.03
N LEU A 513 6.41 3.78 15.17
CA LEU A 513 6.04 3.53 13.78
C LEU A 513 7.16 2.84 12.99
N SER A 514 8.42 3.24 13.16
CA SER A 514 9.58 2.60 12.51
C SER A 514 9.72 1.13 12.90
N GLN A 515 9.53 0.80 14.19
CA GLN A 515 9.53 -0.58 14.66
C GLN A 515 8.39 -1.39 14.04
N ILE A 516 7.16 -0.83 13.99
CA ILE A 516 5.99 -1.48 13.35
C ILE A 516 6.28 -1.77 11.87
N LYS A 517 6.80 -0.79 11.12
CA LYS A 517 7.10 -0.94 9.69
C LYS A 517 8.16 -2.01 9.44
N SER A 518 9.22 -2.01 10.24
CA SER A 518 10.30 -2.99 10.15
C SER A 518 9.80 -4.41 10.43
N LEU A 519 9.00 -4.60 11.49
CA LEU A 519 8.39 -5.89 11.83
C LEU A 519 7.47 -6.39 10.71
N LEU A 520 6.59 -5.52 10.20
CA LEU A 520 5.69 -5.86 9.11
C LEU A 520 6.44 -6.27 7.85
N TRP A 521 7.52 -5.57 7.50
CA TRP A 521 8.26 -5.89 6.28
C TRP A 521 9.10 -7.16 6.40
N LEU A 522 9.63 -7.48 7.58
CA LEU A 522 10.42 -8.70 7.82
C LEU A 522 9.57 -9.98 7.89
N ARG A 523 8.29 -9.88 8.23
CA ARG A 523 7.41 -11.04 8.48
C ARG A 523 6.11 -10.88 7.69
N PRO A 524 5.90 -11.61 6.57
CA PRO A 524 4.57 -11.70 5.98
C PRO A 524 3.65 -12.58 6.83
#